data_AF-A0AAV0HGH0-F1
#
_entry.id   AF-A0AAV0HGH0-F1
#
_cell.length_a   1.000
_cell.length_b   1.000
_cell.length_c   1.000
_cell.angle_alpha   90.00
_cell.angle_beta   90.00
_cell.angle_gamma   90.00
#
_symmetry.space_group_name_H-M   'P 1'
#
loop_
_entity.id
_entity.type
_entity.pdbx_description
1 polymer ?
#
loop_
_entity_poly.entity_id
_entity_poly.type
_entity_poly.pdbx_seq_one_letter_code
_entity_poly.pdbx_strand_id
1 'polypeptide(L)'
;MICDCLAPSVKVTQDKSLAEPINLSSSTLRAPHGCHAQYMANMGSIGSLVMSVTINDNEGRKLWGLVVCHHTTARFVPFPLRYACEFLIQVFGVQISKEVEIEAQRKEKHIIQTQTLLCDMLLRDAPVAIMTQKPNVMDLVRCDGAALLYRKKCWLLGVSPSAEQMKDMVEWLLEYHGDSTGLTTDSIMEAGYPGASVLADAICGMAAIRITSRDFLFWFRSHTAKEIKWGGAKHDPDDKDGGLRKMQPRSSFKAFLEVVKWRSLPWEDLEMDAIHSLQLILRGSLQDEDLVNDDSTVISDKRIQRVDELRRVTNEMVRVIETAAAPIFAVDGSGCVNGWNSKAAELTGLSVEQAIGVPLVDIVDGDSIDVVKSVLLLASGGDSINFGLCSI
;
A
#
# COMPACT_ATOMS: atom_id res chain seq x y z
N MET A 1 13.35 4.45 -31.54
CA MET A 1 12.59 4.02 -32.73
C MET A 1 13.45 3.04 -33.51
N ILE A 2 12.85 1.99 -34.04
CA ILE A 2 13.48 1.03 -34.95
C ILE A 2 12.65 1.07 -36.23
N CYS A 3 13.22 1.56 -37.33
CA CYS A 3 12.49 1.68 -38.60
C CYS A 3 12.24 0.31 -39.23
N ASP A 4 13.25 -0.55 -39.19
CA ASP A 4 13.27 -1.89 -39.76
C ASP A 4 14.22 -2.76 -38.92
N CYS A 5 13.71 -3.84 -38.33
CA CYS A 5 14.49 -4.77 -37.52
C CYS A 5 15.36 -5.74 -38.34
N LEU A 6 15.13 -5.85 -39.66
CA LEU A 6 15.89 -6.70 -40.57
C LEU A 6 17.03 -5.95 -41.27
N ALA A 7 17.06 -4.62 -41.16
CA ALA A 7 18.09 -3.80 -41.77
C ALA A 7 19.48 -4.05 -41.12
N PRO A 8 20.56 -4.14 -41.92
CA PRO A 8 21.90 -4.36 -41.39
C PRO A 8 22.41 -3.13 -40.62
N SER A 9 22.99 -3.37 -39.44
CA SER A 9 23.61 -2.31 -38.63
C SER A 9 24.85 -1.72 -39.29
N VAL A 10 25.02 -0.41 -39.17
CA VAL A 10 26.20 0.30 -39.65
C VAL A 10 27.27 0.34 -38.56
N LYS A 11 28.52 0.01 -38.92
CA LYS A 11 29.65 0.06 -37.98
C LYS A 11 30.04 1.51 -37.69
N VAL A 12 30.32 1.81 -36.43
CA VAL A 12 30.90 3.09 -36.01
C VAL A 12 32.39 3.07 -36.32
N THR A 13 32.88 4.06 -37.06
CA THR A 13 34.31 4.30 -37.24
C THR A 13 34.78 5.25 -36.12
N GLN A 14 35.63 4.77 -35.23
CA GLN A 14 36.18 5.55 -34.12
C GLN A 14 37.70 5.64 -34.22
N ASP A 15 38.26 6.76 -33.74
CA ASP A 15 39.70 6.94 -33.67
C ASP A 15 40.31 5.95 -32.67
N LYS A 16 41.49 5.41 -32.99
CA LYS A 16 42.18 4.41 -32.14
C LYS A 16 42.71 5.00 -30.83
N SER A 17 42.78 6.33 -30.71
CA SER A 17 43.16 7.03 -29.48
C SER A 17 42.11 6.94 -28.38
N LEU A 18 40.84 6.64 -28.72
CA LEU A 18 39.79 6.43 -27.75
C LEU A 18 39.95 5.06 -27.08
N ALA A 19 40.11 5.06 -25.76
CA ALA A 19 40.27 3.84 -24.97
C ALA A 19 39.00 2.97 -24.95
N GLU A 20 37.83 3.59 -25.06
CA GLU A 20 36.53 2.92 -24.97
C GLU A 20 35.63 3.27 -26.16
N PRO A 21 34.68 2.37 -26.52
CA PRO A 21 33.68 2.67 -27.53
C PRO A 21 32.82 3.88 -27.18
N ILE A 22 32.46 4.69 -28.19
CA ILE A 22 31.57 5.84 -27.98
C ILE A 22 30.22 5.41 -27.39
N ASN A 23 29.75 6.16 -26.39
CA ASN A 23 28.44 5.93 -25.80
C ASN A 23 27.32 6.49 -26.70
N LEU A 24 26.46 5.61 -27.22
CA LEU A 24 25.32 5.96 -28.08
C LEU A 24 23.97 5.99 -27.35
N SER A 25 23.94 5.97 -26.01
CA SER A 25 22.70 5.83 -25.23
C SER A 25 21.66 6.91 -25.57
N SER A 26 22.11 8.15 -25.84
CA SER A 26 21.25 9.27 -26.21
C SER A 26 21.03 9.43 -27.73
N SER A 27 21.62 8.54 -28.54
CA SER A 27 21.46 8.60 -30.00
C SER A 27 20.11 8.03 -30.42
N THR A 28 19.33 8.82 -31.16
CA THR A 28 18.03 8.39 -31.70
C THR A 28 18.14 7.30 -32.77
N LEU A 29 19.33 7.10 -33.33
CA LEU A 29 19.64 6.11 -34.37
C LEU A 29 20.45 4.92 -33.82
N ARG A 30 20.53 4.77 -32.49
CA ARG A 30 21.20 3.63 -31.86
C ARG A 30 20.60 2.31 -32.36
N ALA A 31 21.47 1.41 -32.83
CA ALA A 31 21.05 0.08 -33.27
C ALA A 31 20.50 -0.75 -32.09
N PRO A 32 19.40 -1.51 -32.28
CA PRO A 32 18.91 -2.44 -31.28
C PRO A 32 19.87 -3.62 -31.11
N HIS A 33 19.82 -4.26 -29.94
CA HIS A 33 20.55 -5.51 -29.73
C HIS A 33 19.95 -6.63 -30.60
N GLY A 34 20.80 -7.53 -31.11
CA GLY A 34 20.38 -8.59 -32.04
C GLY A 34 19.30 -9.52 -31.48
N CYS A 35 19.30 -9.78 -30.17
CA CYS A 35 18.24 -10.53 -29.51
C CYS A 35 16.87 -9.85 -29.69
N HIS A 36 16.78 -8.53 -29.50
CA HIS A 36 15.52 -7.80 -29.65
C HIS A 36 15.07 -7.68 -31.11
N ALA A 37 16.01 -7.50 -32.04
CA ALA A 37 15.70 -7.50 -33.47
C ALA A 37 15.09 -8.84 -33.91
N GLN A 38 15.65 -9.96 -33.46
CA GLN A 38 15.12 -11.29 -33.74
C GLN A 38 13.79 -11.54 -33.02
N TYR A 39 13.59 -11.04 -31.79
CA TYR A 39 12.30 -11.07 -31.10
C TYR A 39 11.21 -10.35 -31.89
N MET A 40 11.51 -9.14 -32.39
CA MET A 40 10.60 -8.35 -33.23
C MET A 40 10.22 -9.12 -34.50
N ALA A 41 11.20 -9.71 -35.18
CA ALA A 41 10.98 -10.55 -36.36
C ALA A 41 10.09 -11.76 -36.04
N ASN A 42 10.33 -12.46 -34.92
CA ASN A 42 9.50 -13.59 -34.48
C ASN A 42 8.04 -13.16 -34.18
N MET A 43 7.84 -11.93 -33.72
CA MET A 43 6.52 -11.36 -33.43
C MET A 43 5.79 -10.87 -34.70
N GLY A 44 6.50 -10.69 -35.82
CA GLY A 44 5.96 -10.05 -37.03
C GLY A 44 5.92 -8.52 -36.96
N SER A 45 6.67 -7.91 -36.05
CA SER A 45 6.82 -6.46 -35.90
C SER A 45 8.11 -6.01 -36.59
N ILE A 46 8.01 -5.33 -37.74
CA ILE A 46 9.18 -4.89 -38.51
C ILE A 46 9.62 -3.49 -38.08
N GLY A 47 8.68 -2.56 -37.93
CA GLY A 47 8.91 -1.22 -37.39
C GLY A 47 8.40 -1.10 -35.95
N SER A 48 9.09 -0.33 -35.11
CA SER A 48 8.68 -0.08 -33.72
C SER A 48 9.01 1.34 -33.25
N LEU A 49 8.05 1.96 -32.55
CA LEU A 49 8.25 3.18 -31.77
C LEU A 49 7.86 2.88 -30.33
N VAL A 50 8.81 3.06 -29.42
CA VAL A 50 8.60 2.84 -27.98
C VAL A 50 8.85 4.15 -27.25
N MET A 51 7.96 4.49 -26.34
CA MET A 51 8.05 5.66 -25.47
C MET A 51 7.84 5.22 -24.02
N SER A 52 8.67 5.75 -23.13
CA SER A 52 8.60 5.46 -21.70
C SER A 52 7.56 6.32 -21.01
N VAL A 53 6.66 5.68 -20.26
CA VAL A 53 5.76 6.34 -19.32
C VAL A 53 6.47 6.36 -17.96
N THR A 54 6.88 7.54 -17.53
CA THR A 54 7.49 7.73 -16.21
C THR A 54 6.51 8.43 -15.28
N ILE A 55 6.45 7.95 -14.04
CA ILE A 55 5.72 8.59 -12.95
C ILE A 55 6.71 9.05 -11.90
N ASN A 56 6.31 10.06 -11.14
CA ASN A 56 7.05 10.45 -9.95
C ASN A 56 6.49 9.66 -8.77
N ASP A 57 7.37 9.09 -7.98
CA ASP A 57 7.09 8.42 -6.72
C ASP A 57 7.94 9.09 -5.62
N ASN A 58 7.75 8.71 -4.36
CA ASN A 58 8.46 9.29 -3.21
C ASN A 58 9.99 9.11 -3.31
N GLU A 59 10.46 8.09 -4.03
CA GLU A 59 11.88 7.81 -4.28
C GLU A 59 12.42 8.46 -5.57
N GLY A 60 11.59 9.24 -6.27
CA GLY A 60 11.93 9.94 -7.51
C GLY A 60 11.22 9.38 -8.75
N ARG A 61 11.81 9.63 -9.93
CA ARG A 61 11.17 9.29 -11.22
C ARG A 61 11.36 7.81 -11.56
N LYS A 62 10.27 7.06 -11.63
CA LYS A 62 10.25 5.62 -11.92
C LYS A 62 9.62 5.32 -13.28
N LEU A 63 10.11 4.28 -13.96
CA LEU A 63 9.48 3.75 -15.17
C LEU A 63 8.22 2.96 -14.76
N TRP A 64 7.05 3.51 -15.08
CA TRP A 64 5.76 2.85 -14.81
C TRP A 64 5.40 1.85 -15.88
N GLY A 65 5.67 2.20 -17.14
CA GLY A 65 5.34 1.36 -18.28
C GLY A 65 5.86 1.92 -19.60
N LEU A 66 5.49 1.25 -20.69
CA LEU A 66 5.87 1.62 -22.05
C LEU A 66 4.63 1.75 -22.92
N VAL A 67 4.60 2.79 -23.76
CA VAL A 67 3.71 2.83 -24.93
C VAL A 67 4.50 2.30 -26.11
N VAL A 68 4.06 1.16 -26.63
CA VAL A 68 4.73 0.42 -27.69
C VAL A 68 3.84 0.43 -28.93
N CYS A 69 4.34 1.04 -30.01
CA CYS A 69 3.69 1.04 -31.31
C CYS A 69 4.42 0.07 -32.24
N HIS A 70 3.70 -0.93 -32.76
CA HIS A 70 4.22 -1.88 -33.73
C HIS A 70 3.73 -1.58 -35.14
N HIS A 71 4.57 -1.88 -36.13
CA HIS A 71 4.22 -1.82 -37.54
C HIS A 71 4.70 -3.08 -38.26
N THR A 72 3.83 -3.69 -39.05
CA THR A 72 4.12 -4.94 -39.79
C THR A 72 5.08 -4.74 -40.97
N THR A 73 5.33 -3.49 -41.35
CA THR A 73 6.31 -3.09 -42.38
C THR A 73 7.27 -2.05 -41.83
N ALA A 74 8.40 -1.86 -42.52
CA ALA A 74 9.33 -0.79 -42.20
C ALA A 74 8.62 0.57 -42.20
N ARG A 75 8.85 1.38 -41.16
CA ARG A 75 8.20 2.68 -41.01
C ARG A 75 9.11 3.70 -40.33
N PHE A 76 9.37 4.80 -41.02
CA PHE A 76 10.07 5.95 -40.48
C PHE A 76 9.08 6.96 -39.88
N VAL A 77 9.37 7.45 -38.68
CA VAL A 77 8.60 8.50 -38.01
C VAL A 77 9.45 9.78 -37.91
N PRO A 78 9.07 10.87 -38.60
CA PRO A 78 9.80 12.13 -38.55
C PRO A 78 9.96 12.67 -37.12
N PHE A 79 11.07 13.37 -36.87
CA PHE A 79 11.38 13.94 -35.55
C PHE A 79 10.24 14.81 -34.97
N PRO A 80 9.58 15.72 -35.73
CA PRO A 80 8.50 16.54 -35.17
C PRO A 80 7.35 15.70 -34.60
N LEU A 81 7.02 14.59 -35.25
CA LEU A 81 5.97 13.69 -34.77
C LEU A 81 6.44 12.90 -33.54
N ARG A 82 7.70 12.43 -33.51
CA ARG A 82 8.26 11.78 -32.32
C ARG A 82 8.27 12.71 -31.10
N TYR A 83 8.60 13.98 -31.31
CA TYR A 83 8.60 15.00 -30.25
C TYR A 83 7.19 15.31 -29.76
N ALA A 84 6.22 15.42 -30.67
CA ALA A 84 4.82 15.59 -30.29
C ALA A 84 4.29 14.40 -29.46
N CYS A 85 4.65 13.17 -29.85
CA CYS A 85 4.30 11.98 -29.07
C CYS A 85 4.98 11.97 -27.69
N GLU A 86 6.24 12.40 -27.58
CA GLU A 86 6.94 12.52 -26.30
C GLU A 86 6.18 13.45 -25.35
N PHE A 87 5.75 14.62 -25.83
CA PHE A 87 4.92 15.54 -25.02
C PHE A 87 3.61 14.90 -24.58
N LEU A 88 2.92 14.19 -25.48
CA LEU A 88 1.68 13.49 -25.13
C LEU A 88 1.90 12.44 -24.02
N ILE A 89 3.02 11.69 -24.08
CA ILE A 89 3.35 10.69 -23.07
C ILE A 89 3.72 11.32 -21.73
N GLN A 90 4.34 12.51 -21.73
CA GLN A 90 4.58 13.26 -20.48
C GLN A 90 3.27 13.67 -19.82
N VAL A 91 2.31 14.23 -20.59
CA VAL A 91 0.97 14.57 -20.07
C VAL A 91 0.24 13.33 -19.57
N PHE A 92 0.34 12.21 -20.30
CA PHE A 92 -0.24 10.94 -19.89
C PHE A 92 0.35 10.41 -18.57
N GLY A 93 1.67 10.51 -18.39
CA GLY A 93 2.35 10.14 -17.15
C GLY A 93 1.89 10.96 -15.94
N VAL A 94 1.69 12.27 -16.12
CA VAL A 94 1.13 13.15 -15.09
C VAL A 94 -0.30 12.73 -14.74
N GLN A 95 -1.15 12.47 -15.73
CA GLN A 95 -2.53 12.04 -15.49
C GLN A 95 -2.59 10.69 -14.74
N ILE A 96 -1.78 9.70 -15.13
CA ILE A 96 -1.70 8.42 -14.41
C ILE A 96 -1.29 8.65 -12.96
N SER A 97 -0.23 9.43 -12.73
CA SER A 97 0.28 9.70 -11.37
C SER A 97 -0.84 10.26 -10.50
N LYS A 98 -1.58 11.23 -11.03
CA LYS A 98 -2.73 11.86 -10.34
C LYS A 98 -3.86 10.87 -10.05
N GLU A 99 -4.24 10.03 -11.01
CA GLU A 99 -5.32 9.05 -10.80
C GLU A 99 -4.92 8.01 -9.73
N VAL A 100 -3.66 7.53 -9.77
CA VAL A 100 -3.14 6.59 -8.76
C VAL A 100 -3.14 7.23 -7.37
N GLU A 101 -2.72 8.48 -7.25
CA GLU A 101 -2.72 9.23 -5.99
C GLU A 101 -4.14 9.45 -5.44
N ILE A 102 -5.08 9.86 -6.29
CA ILE A 102 -6.48 10.05 -5.89
C ILE A 102 -7.10 8.75 -5.38
N GLU A 103 -6.85 7.63 -6.06
CA GLU A 103 -7.37 6.33 -5.62
C GLU A 103 -6.72 5.88 -4.30
N ALA A 104 -5.43 6.13 -4.10
CA ALA A 104 -4.75 5.87 -2.83
C ALA A 104 -5.35 6.69 -1.68
N GLN A 105 -5.53 8.01 -1.88
CA GLN A 105 -6.16 8.90 -0.91
C GLN A 105 -7.62 8.51 -0.60
N ARG A 106 -8.38 8.07 -1.61
CA ARG A 106 -9.76 7.59 -1.41
C ARG A 106 -9.80 6.35 -0.53
N LYS A 107 -8.91 5.38 -0.78
CA LYS A 107 -8.77 4.17 0.05
C LYS A 107 -8.41 4.54 1.48
N GLU A 108 -7.37 5.35 1.68
CA GLU A 108 -6.92 5.77 3.01
C GLU A 108 -8.03 6.51 3.79
N LYS A 109 -8.69 7.47 3.14
CA LYS A 109 -9.82 8.18 3.73
C LYS A 109 -10.95 7.24 4.13
N HIS A 110 -11.29 6.27 3.27
CA HIS A 110 -12.34 5.30 3.57
C HIS A 110 -11.98 4.45 4.79
N ILE A 111 -10.75 3.94 4.85
CA ILE A 111 -10.24 3.16 5.98
C ILE A 111 -10.31 3.97 7.27
N ILE A 112 -9.78 5.21 7.29
CA ILE A 112 -9.77 6.07 8.49
C ILE A 112 -11.20 6.36 8.96
N GLN A 113 -12.11 6.66 8.03
CA GLN A 113 -13.51 6.93 8.35
C GLN A 113 -14.22 5.70 8.94
N THR A 114 -14.07 4.53 8.29
CA THR A 114 -14.65 3.29 8.79
C THR A 114 -14.06 2.93 10.14
N GLN A 115 -12.74 3.03 10.30
CA GLN A 115 -12.07 2.74 11.55
C GLN A 115 -12.58 3.64 12.69
N THR A 116 -12.70 4.95 12.44
CA THR A 116 -13.24 5.90 13.43
C THR A 116 -14.63 5.50 13.90
N LEU A 117 -15.50 5.08 12.97
CA LEU A 117 -16.85 4.63 13.29
C LEU A 117 -16.86 3.31 14.07
N LEU A 118 -16.03 2.33 13.69
CA LEU A 118 -15.89 1.08 14.42
C LEU A 118 -15.34 1.31 15.84
N CYS A 119 -14.39 2.23 16.01
CA CYS A 119 -13.87 2.60 17.32
C CYS A 119 -14.94 3.26 18.20
N ASP A 120 -15.74 4.17 17.66
CA ASP A 120 -16.86 4.78 18.41
C ASP A 120 -17.90 3.72 18.82
N MET A 121 -18.18 2.74 17.96
CA MET A 121 -19.04 1.60 18.32
C MET A 121 -18.45 0.76 19.45
N LEU A 122 -17.15 0.46 19.42
CA LEU A 122 -16.49 -0.32 20.47
C LEU A 122 -16.46 0.40 21.82
N LEU A 123 -16.44 1.73 21.83
CA LEU A 123 -16.45 2.51 23.07
C LEU A 123 -17.84 2.62 23.70
N ARG A 124 -18.90 2.48 22.91
CA ARG A 124 -20.30 2.68 23.36
C ARG A 124 -21.06 1.38 23.55
N ASP A 125 -20.79 0.39 22.71
CA ASP A 125 -21.53 -0.85 22.61
C ASP A 125 -20.63 -2.07 22.91
N ALA A 126 -21.26 -3.24 23.02
CA ALA A 126 -20.53 -4.50 23.14
C ALA A 126 -19.70 -4.78 21.86
N PRO A 127 -18.56 -5.50 21.96
CA PRO A 127 -17.68 -5.82 20.83
C PRO A 127 -18.35 -6.46 19.62
N VAL A 128 -19.51 -7.08 19.82
CA VAL A 128 -20.33 -7.64 18.74
C VAL A 128 -20.90 -6.57 17.78
N ALA A 129 -20.98 -5.30 18.20
CA ALA A 129 -21.52 -4.21 17.40
C ALA A 129 -20.79 -4.02 16.07
N ILE A 130 -19.47 -4.23 16.05
CA ILE A 130 -18.65 -4.14 14.83
C ILE A 130 -19.02 -5.22 13.80
N MET A 131 -19.75 -6.26 14.20
CA MET A 131 -20.27 -7.31 13.33
C MET A 131 -21.73 -7.07 12.93
N THR A 132 -22.55 -6.51 13.82
CA THR A 132 -24.01 -6.44 13.64
C THR A 132 -24.50 -5.11 13.09
N GLN A 133 -23.76 -4.02 13.29
CA GLN A 133 -24.14 -2.68 12.85
C GLN A 133 -23.49 -2.30 11.50
N LYS A 134 -23.80 -1.11 10.98
CA LYS A 134 -23.18 -0.56 9.77
C LYS A 134 -22.54 0.80 10.05
N PRO A 135 -21.34 1.08 9.52
CA PRO A 135 -20.43 0.13 8.84
C PRO A 135 -19.97 -1.00 9.77
N ASN A 136 -19.63 -2.15 9.21
CA ASN A 136 -19.07 -3.29 9.95
C ASN A 136 -17.60 -3.54 9.57
N VAL A 137 -16.97 -4.54 10.19
CA VAL A 137 -15.57 -4.91 9.93
C VAL A 137 -15.27 -5.26 8.47
N MET A 138 -16.24 -5.68 7.67
CA MET A 138 -16.02 -5.94 6.24
C MET A 138 -15.89 -4.64 5.43
N ASP A 139 -16.39 -3.51 5.95
CA ASP A 139 -16.24 -2.20 5.31
C ASP A 139 -14.87 -1.57 5.62
N LEU A 140 -14.06 -2.19 6.50
CA LEU A 140 -12.73 -1.69 6.85
C LEU A 140 -11.69 -2.05 5.79
N VAL A 141 -11.75 -3.27 5.25
CA VAL A 141 -10.79 -3.79 4.27
C VAL A 141 -11.54 -4.57 3.21
N ARG A 142 -10.99 -4.66 2.00
CA ARG A 142 -11.65 -5.42 0.94
C ARG A 142 -11.64 -6.90 1.28
N CYS A 143 -12.81 -7.47 1.55
CA CYS A 143 -12.97 -8.87 1.89
C CYS A 143 -14.34 -9.40 1.43
N ASP A 144 -14.45 -10.73 1.34
CA ASP A 144 -15.67 -11.42 0.95
C ASP A 144 -16.46 -11.92 2.17
N GLY A 145 -15.80 -12.04 3.33
CA GLY A 145 -16.43 -12.33 4.60
C GLY A 145 -15.55 -11.99 5.80
N ALA A 146 -16.16 -12.05 6.98
CA ALA A 146 -15.49 -11.83 8.26
C ALA A 146 -16.09 -12.72 9.35
N ALA A 147 -15.32 -12.99 10.40
CA ALA A 147 -15.81 -13.74 11.56
C ALA A 147 -15.20 -13.23 12.86
N LEU A 148 -16.02 -13.15 13.92
CA LEU A 148 -15.60 -12.81 15.28
C LEU A 148 -15.88 -14.02 16.19
N LEU A 149 -14.84 -14.58 16.78
CA LEU A 149 -14.94 -15.50 17.90
C LEU A 149 -14.74 -14.69 19.18
N TYR A 150 -15.81 -14.53 19.95
CA TYR A 150 -15.78 -13.78 21.21
C TYR A 150 -16.58 -14.50 22.30
N ARG A 151 -15.97 -14.74 23.46
CA ARG A 151 -16.59 -15.43 24.60
C ARG A 151 -17.25 -16.77 24.21
N LYS A 152 -16.54 -17.58 23.41
CA LYS A 152 -17.00 -18.88 22.85
C LYS A 152 -18.18 -18.80 21.88
N LYS A 153 -18.65 -17.60 21.54
CA LYS A 153 -19.68 -17.39 20.51
C LYS A 153 -19.02 -16.97 19.21
N CYS A 154 -19.55 -17.48 18.09
CA CYS A 154 -19.06 -17.18 16.76
C CYS A 154 -20.09 -16.31 16.03
N TRP A 155 -19.63 -15.20 15.49
CA TRP A 155 -20.40 -14.29 14.64
C TRP A 155 -19.78 -14.31 13.25
N LEU A 156 -20.62 -14.51 12.23
CA LEU A 156 -20.21 -14.73 10.85
C LEU A 156 -20.84 -13.68 9.95
N LEU A 157 -20.08 -13.17 8.98
CA LEU A 157 -20.53 -12.22 7.97
C LEU A 157 -20.00 -12.62 6.60
N GLY A 158 -20.84 -12.45 5.57
CA GLY A 158 -20.46 -12.71 4.19
C GLY A 158 -20.05 -14.18 3.94
N VAL A 159 -19.02 -14.36 3.13
CA VAL A 159 -18.42 -15.66 2.80
C VAL A 159 -17.40 -16.03 3.88
N SER A 160 -17.83 -16.85 4.84
CA SER A 160 -17.00 -17.28 5.97
C SER A 160 -17.11 -18.79 6.20
N PRO A 161 -16.14 -19.41 6.91
CA PRO A 161 -16.26 -20.80 7.33
C PRO A 161 -17.44 -20.98 8.28
N SER A 162 -17.93 -22.22 8.40
CA SER A 162 -18.94 -22.57 9.41
C SER A 162 -18.37 -22.41 10.83
N ALA A 163 -19.26 -22.32 11.83
CA ALA A 163 -18.84 -22.17 13.22
C ALA A 163 -17.98 -23.35 13.75
N GLU A 164 -18.12 -24.55 13.17
CA GLU A 164 -17.28 -25.71 13.49
C GLU A 164 -15.88 -25.56 12.87
N GLN A 165 -15.82 -25.18 11.58
CA GLN A 165 -14.56 -24.90 10.89
C GLN A 165 -13.80 -23.73 11.54
N MET A 166 -14.50 -22.70 12.01
CA MET A 166 -13.88 -21.58 12.73
C MET A 166 -13.18 -22.02 14.02
N LYS A 167 -13.73 -23.00 14.75
CA LYS A 167 -13.08 -23.54 15.96
C LYS A 167 -11.82 -24.32 15.61
N ASP A 168 -11.91 -25.18 14.60
CA ASP A 168 -10.77 -25.95 14.09
C ASP A 168 -9.63 -25.03 13.60
N MET A 169 -9.96 -23.94 12.90
CA MET A 169 -8.97 -22.93 12.50
C MET A 169 -8.30 -22.22 13.68
N VAL A 170 -9.05 -21.92 14.75
CA VAL A 170 -8.48 -21.31 15.96
C VAL A 170 -7.55 -22.28 16.68
N GLU A 171 -7.91 -23.56 16.76
CA GLU A 171 -7.03 -24.60 17.34
C GLU A 171 -5.72 -24.70 16.55
N TRP A 172 -5.80 -24.74 15.22
CA TRP A 172 -4.62 -24.71 14.34
C TRP A 172 -3.75 -23.46 14.54
N LEU A 173 -4.37 -22.27 14.63
CA LEU A 173 -3.65 -21.02 14.88
C LEU A 173 -2.96 -21.02 16.26
N LEU A 174 -3.58 -21.58 17.28
CA LEU A 174 -2.99 -21.65 18.61
C LEU A 174 -1.82 -22.65 18.67
N GLU A 175 -1.91 -23.77 17.95
CA GLU A 175 -0.88 -24.81 17.93
C GLU A 175 0.36 -24.40 17.13
N TYR A 176 0.17 -23.85 15.91
CA TYR A 176 1.27 -23.57 14.99
C TYR A 176 1.69 -22.09 14.94
N HIS A 177 0.83 -21.19 15.41
CA HIS A 177 1.05 -19.73 15.37
C HIS A 177 0.80 -19.06 16.73
N GLY A 178 0.88 -19.81 17.84
CA GLY A 178 0.55 -19.32 19.19
C GLY A 178 1.41 -18.15 19.68
N ASP A 179 2.62 -17.98 19.15
CA ASP A 179 3.54 -16.89 19.54
C ASP A 179 3.30 -15.59 18.75
N SER A 180 2.52 -15.61 17.66
CA SER A 180 2.27 -14.43 16.84
C SER A 180 1.01 -13.67 17.29
N THR A 181 0.88 -12.41 16.87
CA THR A 181 -0.35 -11.63 17.10
C THR A 181 -1.48 -11.99 16.13
N GLY A 182 -1.23 -12.88 15.17
CA GLY A 182 -2.15 -13.22 14.11
C GLY A 182 -1.46 -13.94 12.95
N LEU A 183 -2.20 -14.18 11.87
CA LEU A 183 -1.69 -14.74 10.62
C LEU A 183 -2.35 -14.06 9.43
N THR A 184 -1.56 -13.72 8.42
CA THR A 184 -2.04 -13.23 7.13
C THR A 184 -1.48 -14.07 6.00
N THR A 185 -2.36 -14.54 5.14
CA THR A 185 -2.02 -15.36 3.98
C THR A 185 -2.98 -15.09 2.83
N ASP A 186 -2.48 -15.17 1.60
CA ASP A 186 -3.27 -15.20 0.37
C ASP A 186 -3.64 -16.63 -0.05
N SER A 187 -3.06 -17.65 0.61
CA SER A 187 -3.40 -19.06 0.45
C SER A 187 -3.37 -19.79 1.79
N ILE A 188 -4.55 -20.11 2.32
CA ILE A 188 -4.71 -20.95 3.51
C ILE A 188 -4.13 -22.35 3.29
N MET A 189 -4.18 -22.86 2.04
CA MET A 189 -3.58 -24.14 1.67
C MET A 189 -2.05 -24.11 1.78
N GLU A 190 -1.38 -23.11 1.21
CA GLU A 190 0.08 -23.00 1.32
C GLU A 190 0.55 -22.60 2.72
N ALA A 191 -0.31 -21.92 3.49
CA ALA A 191 -0.05 -21.66 4.91
C ALA A 191 -0.06 -22.94 5.77
N GLY A 192 -0.54 -24.07 5.24
CA GLY A 192 -0.48 -25.38 5.89
C GLY A 192 -1.69 -25.73 6.75
N TYR A 193 -2.83 -25.05 6.60
CA TYR A 193 -4.06 -25.42 7.30
C TYR A 193 -4.63 -26.75 6.77
N PRO A 194 -4.79 -27.79 7.60
CA PRO A 194 -5.21 -29.12 7.12
C PRO A 194 -6.61 -29.15 6.48
N GLY A 195 -7.54 -28.33 6.99
CA GLY A 195 -8.92 -28.23 6.50
C GLY A 195 -9.09 -27.41 5.22
N ALA A 196 -8.01 -26.86 4.65
CA ALA A 196 -8.08 -25.93 3.51
C ALA A 196 -8.78 -26.52 2.27
N SER A 197 -8.60 -27.82 2.04
CA SER A 197 -9.23 -28.52 0.91
C SER A 197 -10.77 -28.52 0.94
N VAL A 198 -11.36 -28.47 2.13
CA VAL A 198 -12.82 -28.44 2.33
C VAL A 198 -13.39 -27.03 2.10
N LEU A 199 -12.60 -25.99 2.40
CA LEU A 199 -12.97 -24.60 2.17
C LEU A 199 -12.92 -24.21 0.68
N ALA A 200 -12.12 -24.94 -0.11
CA ALA A 200 -12.03 -24.86 -1.56
C ALA A 200 -11.91 -23.42 -2.09
N ASP A 201 -12.61 -23.10 -3.19
CA ASP A 201 -12.54 -21.79 -3.86
C ASP A 201 -13.28 -20.68 -3.08
N ALA A 202 -14.10 -21.04 -2.10
CA ALA A 202 -14.88 -20.06 -1.34
C ALA A 202 -13.98 -19.19 -0.44
N ILE A 203 -12.89 -19.76 0.10
CA ILE A 203 -12.00 -19.07 1.04
C ILE A 203 -10.56 -19.50 0.77
N CYS A 204 -9.77 -18.58 0.22
CA CYS A 204 -8.35 -18.79 -0.08
C CYS A 204 -7.44 -17.88 0.74
N GLY A 205 -7.84 -16.63 0.93
CA GLY A 205 -7.08 -15.67 1.74
C GLY A 205 -7.67 -15.50 3.12
N MET A 206 -6.80 -15.28 4.11
CA MET A 206 -7.20 -15.00 5.48
C MET A 206 -6.28 -13.95 6.10
N ALA A 207 -6.88 -13.00 6.80
CA ALA A 207 -6.21 -12.20 7.82
C ALA A 207 -6.88 -12.50 9.16
N ALA A 208 -6.13 -13.08 10.08
CA ALA A 208 -6.60 -13.45 11.42
C ALA A 208 -5.81 -12.67 12.45
N ILE A 209 -6.50 -11.96 13.34
CA ILE A 209 -5.89 -11.28 14.48
C ILE A 209 -6.36 -11.88 15.79
N ARG A 210 -5.41 -12.06 16.70
CA ARG A 210 -5.67 -12.53 18.05
C ARG A 210 -5.96 -11.34 18.95
N ILE A 211 -7.17 -11.27 19.50
CA ILE A 211 -7.55 -10.21 20.45
C ILE A 211 -7.04 -10.62 21.83
N THR A 212 -7.61 -11.68 22.41
CA THR A 212 -7.19 -12.27 23.69
C THR A 212 -6.59 -13.67 23.45
N SER A 213 -6.29 -14.42 24.51
CA SER A 213 -5.85 -15.83 24.36
C SER A 213 -6.91 -16.73 23.72
N ARG A 214 -8.19 -16.32 23.69
CA ARG A 214 -9.32 -17.13 23.23
C ARG A 214 -10.18 -16.46 22.16
N ASP A 215 -10.06 -15.14 22.00
CA ASP A 215 -10.89 -14.36 21.08
C ASP A 215 -10.10 -13.92 19.85
N PHE A 216 -10.71 -14.06 18.69
CA PHE A 216 -10.10 -13.81 17.40
C PHE A 216 -11.07 -13.09 16.46
N LEU A 217 -10.52 -12.23 15.61
CA LEU A 217 -11.23 -11.59 14.51
C LEU A 217 -10.57 -11.97 13.18
N PHE A 218 -11.39 -12.26 12.20
CA PHE A 218 -10.98 -12.80 10.91
C PHE A 218 -11.58 -12.01 9.76
N TRP A 219 -10.81 -11.88 8.69
CA TRP A 219 -11.26 -11.47 7.36
C TRP A 219 -10.87 -12.54 6.34
N PHE A 220 -11.78 -12.79 5.41
CA PHE A 220 -11.66 -13.84 4.41
C PHE A 220 -11.77 -13.27 3.00
N ARG A 221 -10.98 -13.83 2.08
CA ARG A 221 -11.07 -13.57 0.65
C ARG A 221 -11.25 -14.86 -0.12
N SER A 222 -12.18 -14.86 -1.05
CA SER A 222 -12.43 -15.96 -1.96
C SER A 222 -11.31 -16.11 -2.99
N HIS A 223 -11.33 -17.24 -3.68
CA HIS A 223 -10.43 -17.46 -4.79
C HIS A 223 -10.61 -16.36 -5.84
N THR A 224 -9.52 -15.69 -6.19
CA THR A 224 -9.49 -14.83 -7.36
C THR A 224 -8.72 -15.57 -8.44
N ALA A 225 -9.43 -16.04 -9.45
CA ALA A 225 -8.81 -16.59 -10.66
C ALA A 225 -8.03 -15.46 -11.35
N LYS A 226 -6.74 -15.34 -11.03
CA LYS A 226 -5.85 -14.46 -11.78
C LYS A 226 -5.53 -15.18 -13.08
N GLU A 227 -6.31 -14.91 -14.11
CA GLU A 227 -6.03 -15.32 -15.48
C GLU A 227 -4.79 -14.58 -15.98
N ILE A 228 -3.60 -15.12 -15.71
CA ILE A 228 -2.39 -14.56 -16.31
C ILE A 228 -2.32 -15.10 -17.74
N LYS A 229 -2.76 -14.27 -18.69
CA LYS A 229 -2.56 -14.51 -20.11
C LYS A 229 -1.13 -14.20 -20.45
N TRP A 230 -0.27 -15.19 -20.31
CA TRP A 230 1.10 -15.08 -20.76
C TRP A 230 1.12 -15.04 -22.29
N GLY A 231 1.83 -14.08 -22.88
CA GLY A 231 2.10 -14.04 -24.32
C GLY A 231 3.11 -15.11 -24.75
N GLY A 232 2.87 -16.39 -24.41
CA GLY A 232 3.65 -17.65 -24.50
C GLY A 232 4.53 -17.93 -23.26
N ALA A 233 5.66 -18.66 -23.30
CA ALA A 233 6.38 -19.28 -22.15
C ALA A 233 6.51 -18.46 -20.83
N LYS A 234 6.41 -19.18 -19.70
CA LYS A 234 6.47 -18.69 -18.30
C LYS A 234 7.79 -17.93 -18.05
N HIS A 235 7.71 -16.84 -17.30
CA HIS A 235 8.91 -16.22 -16.70
C HIS A 235 9.38 -17.14 -15.57
N ASP A 236 10.54 -17.78 -15.74
CA ASP A 236 11.18 -18.53 -14.66
C ASP A 236 11.87 -17.51 -13.72
N PRO A 237 11.51 -17.42 -12.42
CA PRO A 237 12.16 -16.51 -11.48
C PRO A 237 13.66 -16.77 -11.31
N ASP A 238 14.12 -17.98 -11.64
CA ASP A 238 15.52 -18.38 -11.58
C ASP A 238 16.34 -18.02 -12.83
N ASP A 239 15.68 -17.52 -13.89
CA ASP A 239 16.35 -16.92 -15.06
C ASP A 239 16.86 -15.52 -14.69
N LYS A 240 17.89 -15.46 -13.82
CA LYS A 240 18.68 -14.25 -13.63
C LYS A 240 19.53 -14.02 -14.88
N ASP A 241 19.59 -12.78 -15.35
CA ASP A 241 20.52 -12.29 -16.39
C ASP A 241 21.98 -12.29 -15.89
N GLY A 242 22.46 -13.44 -15.42
CA GLY A 242 23.76 -13.63 -14.78
C GLY A 242 24.63 -14.59 -15.55
N GLY A 243 25.56 -14.05 -16.33
CA GLY A 243 26.64 -14.79 -17.00
C GLY A 243 26.47 -14.91 -18.51
N LEU A 244 27.57 -15.26 -19.19
CA LEU A 244 27.80 -15.30 -20.65
C LEU A 244 26.87 -16.25 -21.45
N ARG A 245 25.64 -16.50 -21.01
CA ARG A 245 24.59 -17.18 -21.76
C ARG A 245 24.07 -16.25 -22.85
N LYS A 246 24.09 -16.76 -24.07
CA LYS A 246 23.58 -16.10 -25.27
C LYS A 246 22.09 -15.78 -25.04
N MET A 247 21.73 -14.50 -24.92
CA MET A 247 20.33 -14.06 -24.86
C MET A 247 19.59 -14.62 -26.08
N GLN A 248 18.67 -15.56 -25.88
CA GLN A 248 17.89 -16.19 -26.94
C GLN A 248 16.46 -15.65 -26.90
N PRO A 249 15.99 -14.98 -27.97
CA PRO A 249 14.62 -14.51 -28.00
C PRO A 249 13.68 -15.70 -28.19
N ARG A 250 12.54 -15.64 -27.49
CA ARG A 250 11.43 -16.57 -27.66
C ARG A 250 10.95 -16.68 -29.11
N SER A 251 10.54 -17.88 -29.51
CA SER A 251 10.05 -18.20 -30.85
C SER A 251 8.52 -18.17 -31.01
N SER A 252 7.77 -18.24 -29.90
CA SER A 252 6.30 -18.29 -29.89
C SER A 252 5.70 -17.22 -28.99
N PHE A 253 4.57 -16.66 -29.43
CA PHE A 253 3.74 -15.68 -28.73
C PHE A 253 2.31 -16.16 -28.48
N LYS A 254 2.03 -17.46 -28.70
CA LYS A 254 0.71 -18.03 -28.44
C LYS A 254 0.34 -17.80 -26.99
N ALA A 255 -0.78 -17.13 -26.76
CA ALA A 255 -1.27 -16.91 -25.41
C ALA A 255 -1.54 -18.25 -24.73
N PHE A 256 -1.02 -18.44 -23.52
CA PHE A 256 -1.48 -19.52 -22.66
C PHE A 256 -1.93 -18.93 -21.32
N LEU A 257 -2.98 -19.54 -20.79
CA LEU A 257 -3.61 -19.11 -19.54
C LEU A 257 -2.93 -19.87 -18.40
N GLU A 258 -2.23 -19.18 -17.51
CA GLU A 258 -1.91 -19.73 -16.20
C GLU A 258 -3.04 -19.34 -15.26
N VAL A 259 -3.80 -20.34 -14.81
CA VAL A 259 -4.78 -20.17 -13.76
C VAL A 259 -4.05 -20.46 -12.45
N VAL A 260 -3.66 -19.41 -11.74
CA VAL A 260 -3.21 -19.54 -10.36
C VAL A 260 -4.41 -20.06 -9.58
N LYS A 261 -4.33 -21.26 -9.00
CA LYS A 261 -5.40 -21.85 -8.20
C LYS A 261 -5.14 -21.61 -6.72
N TRP A 262 -6.21 -21.58 -5.92
CA TRP A 262 -6.13 -21.56 -4.45
C TRP A 262 -5.44 -20.34 -3.83
N ARG A 263 -5.52 -19.19 -4.52
CA ARG A 263 -5.03 -17.89 -4.02
C ARG A 263 -6.09 -16.81 -4.10
N SER A 264 -6.09 -15.91 -3.13
CA SER A 264 -6.87 -14.67 -3.15
C SER A 264 -6.04 -13.50 -3.69
N LEU A 265 -6.65 -12.31 -3.72
CA LEU A 265 -5.88 -11.07 -3.79
C LEU A 265 -5.00 -10.94 -2.52
N PRO A 266 -3.74 -10.47 -2.67
CA PRO A 266 -2.86 -10.23 -1.53
C PRO A 266 -3.38 -9.06 -0.68
N TRP A 267 -3.14 -9.13 0.62
CA TRP A 267 -3.47 -8.04 1.56
C TRP A 267 -2.49 -6.89 1.36
N GLU A 268 -3.01 -5.68 1.17
CA GLU A 268 -2.19 -4.47 1.02
C GLU A 268 -1.68 -3.99 2.39
N ASP A 269 -0.52 -3.34 2.45
CA ASP A 269 0.07 -2.86 3.71
C ASP A 269 -0.89 -1.92 4.47
N LEU A 270 -1.57 -1.02 3.75
CA LEU A 270 -2.58 -0.11 4.30
C LEU A 270 -3.77 -0.87 4.95
N GLU A 271 -4.18 -1.99 4.38
CA GLU A 271 -5.25 -2.84 4.94
C GLU A 271 -4.75 -3.53 6.21
N MET A 272 -3.50 -3.97 6.21
CA MET A 272 -2.89 -4.59 7.36
C MET A 272 -2.72 -3.62 8.52
N ASP A 273 -2.26 -2.40 8.25
CA ASP A 273 -2.16 -1.34 9.26
C ASP A 273 -3.53 -1.04 9.90
N ALA A 274 -4.60 -1.01 9.11
CA ALA A 274 -5.96 -0.84 9.60
C ALA A 274 -6.41 -1.99 10.52
N ILE A 275 -6.14 -3.23 10.11
CA ILE A 275 -6.44 -4.46 10.87
C ILE A 275 -5.68 -4.47 12.21
N HIS A 276 -4.37 -4.18 12.17
CA HIS A 276 -3.52 -4.14 13.36
C HIS A 276 -3.90 -2.99 14.29
N SER A 277 -4.28 -1.84 13.75
CA SER A 277 -4.77 -0.71 14.54
C SER A 277 -6.08 -1.08 15.27
N LEU A 278 -7.03 -1.71 14.58
CA LEU A 278 -8.25 -2.23 15.21
C LEU A 278 -7.95 -3.32 16.26
N GLN A 279 -6.96 -4.18 16.01
CA GLN A 279 -6.51 -5.19 16.98
C GLN A 279 -6.07 -4.58 18.31
N LEU A 280 -5.26 -3.52 18.24
CA LEU A 280 -4.74 -2.84 19.44
C LEU A 280 -5.86 -2.19 20.24
N ILE A 281 -6.83 -1.58 19.55
CA ILE A 281 -8.00 -0.95 20.16
C ILE A 281 -8.88 -1.99 20.84
N LEU A 282 -9.15 -3.11 20.17
CA LEU A 282 -9.91 -4.24 20.74
C LEU A 282 -9.20 -4.83 21.96
N ARG A 283 -7.88 -5.00 21.92
CA ARG A 283 -7.09 -5.48 23.06
C ARG A 283 -7.20 -4.54 24.26
N GLY A 284 -7.04 -3.23 24.04
CA GLY A 284 -7.15 -2.23 25.08
C GLY A 284 -8.55 -2.13 25.69
N SER A 285 -9.61 -2.33 24.88
CA SER A 285 -10.99 -2.30 25.36
C SER A 285 -11.42 -3.56 26.11
N LEU A 286 -10.84 -4.73 25.77
CA LEU A 286 -11.29 -6.03 26.27
C LEU A 286 -10.47 -6.57 27.44
N GLN A 287 -9.21 -6.17 27.59
CA GLN A 287 -8.38 -6.57 28.74
C GLN A 287 -8.89 -5.99 30.07
N ASP A 288 -9.53 -4.81 30.05
CA ASP A 288 -10.12 -4.20 31.25
C ASP A 288 -11.37 -4.95 31.76
N GLU A 289 -12.15 -5.61 30.89
CA GLU A 289 -13.33 -6.38 31.33
C GLU A 289 -12.98 -7.69 32.04
N ASP A 290 -11.86 -8.32 31.68
CA ASP A 290 -11.41 -9.57 32.32
C ASP A 290 -10.81 -9.34 33.71
N LEU A 291 -10.28 -8.13 34.00
CA LEU A 291 -9.76 -7.75 35.31
C LEU A 291 -10.86 -7.36 36.32
N VAL A 292 -12.01 -6.90 35.85
CA VAL A 292 -13.14 -6.50 36.73
C VAL A 292 -13.93 -7.71 37.25
N ASN A 293 -13.77 -8.89 36.64
CA ASN A 293 -14.47 -10.10 37.04
C ASN A 293 -13.72 -10.98 38.04
N ASP A 294 -12.53 -10.57 38.50
CA ASP A 294 -11.75 -11.27 39.54
C ASP A 294 -11.80 -10.45 40.85
N ASP A 295 -12.78 -10.78 41.68
CA ASP A 295 -13.00 -10.51 43.11
C ASP A 295 -12.53 -9.17 43.76
N SER A 296 -13.51 -8.30 44.01
CA SER A 296 -13.71 -7.44 45.21
C SER A 296 -12.71 -6.32 45.58
N THR A 297 -13.29 -5.17 46.01
CA THR A 297 -12.69 -3.97 46.65
C THR A 297 -12.02 -2.98 45.65
N VAL A 298 -12.16 -1.65 45.67
CA VAL A 298 -12.47 -0.64 46.67
C VAL A 298 -13.13 0.59 46.00
N ILE A 299 -14.04 1.24 46.72
CA ILE A 299 -14.64 2.54 46.39
C ILE A 299 -13.55 3.64 46.52
N SER A 300 -12.74 3.88 45.48
CA SER A 300 -11.94 5.11 45.33
C SER A 300 -11.57 5.51 43.89
N ASP A 301 -11.90 4.71 42.87
CA ASP A 301 -11.30 4.81 41.52
C ASP A 301 -11.83 5.88 40.57
N LYS A 302 -12.97 6.53 40.85
CA LYS A 302 -13.60 7.43 39.86
C LYS A 302 -12.82 8.72 39.56
N ARG A 303 -11.82 9.08 40.37
CA ARG A 303 -10.93 10.23 40.10
C ARG A 303 -9.63 9.84 39.39
N ILE A 304 -9.14 8.61 39.60
CA ILE A 304 -7.94 8.09 38.94
C ILE A 304 -8.29 7.67 37.51
N GLN A 305 -9.45 7.05 37.30
CA GLN A 305 -9.97 6.71 35.97
C GLN A 305 -10.02 7.91 35.02
N ARG A 306 -10.47 9.09 35.46
CA ARG A 306 -10.54 10.27 34.58
C ARG A 306 -9.17 10.81 34.16
N VAL A 307 -8.17 10.70 35.02
CA VAL A 307 -6.80 11.17 34.72
C VAL A 307 -6.09 10.19 33.80
N ASP A 308 -6.34 8.89 33.99
CA ASP A 308 -5.79 7.85 33.11
C ASP A 308 -6.50 7.79 31.76
N GLU A 309 -7.81 8.06 31.70
CA GLU A 309 -8.58 8.18 30.47
C GLU A 309 -8.11 9.37 29.63
N LEU A 310 -7.85 10.52 30.26
CA LEU A 310 -7.27 11.69 29.58
C LEU A 310 -5.84 11.43 29.12
N ARG A 311 -5.01 10.74 29.93
CA ARG A 311 -3.66 10.32 29.53
C ARG A 311 -3.67 9.32 28.39
N ARG A 312 -4.67 8.43 28.32
CA ARG A 312 -4.83 7.42 27.27
C ARG A 312 -5.22 8.07 25.94
N VAL A 313 -6.14 9.05 25.97
CA VAL A 313 -6.48 9.86 24.79
C VAL A 313 -5.26 10.66 24.31
N THR A 314 -4.50 11.28 25.23
CA THR A 314 -3.29 12.00 24.86
C THR A 314 -2.22 11.08 24.26
N ASN A 315 -2.00 9.89 24.82
CA ASN A 315 -1.00 8.96 24.32
C ASN A 315 -1.39 8.31 22.98
N GLU A 316 -2.68 8.03 22.75
CA GLU A 316 -3.16 7.54 21.45
C GLU A 316 -3.13 8.65 20.39
N MET A 317 -3.48 9.90 20.75
CA MET A 317 -3.29 11.04 19.84
C MET A 317 -1.82 11.25 19.49
N VAL A 318 -0.91 11.13 20.46
CA VAL A 318 0.54 11.20 20.21
C VAL A 318 0.98 10.08 19.26
N ARG A 319 0.49 8.85 19.43
CA ARG A 319 0.83 7.73 18.53
C ARG A 319 0.33 7.94 17.10
N VAL A 320 -0.91 8.41 16.93
CA VAL A 320 -1.48 8.72 15.61
C VAL A 320 -0.70 9.86 14.92
N ILE A 321 -0.25 10.85 15.70
CA ILE A 321 0.59 11.95 15.21
C ILE A 321 1.96 11.39 14.78
N GLU A 322 2.60 10.55 15.59
CA GLU A 322 3.93 10.00 15.33
C GLU A 322 3.99 9.05 14.12
N THR A 323 2.94 8.27 13.87
CA THR A 323 2.90 7.30 12.76
C THR A 323 2.29 7.84 11.46
N ALA A 324 1.81 9.08 11.45
CA ALA A 324 1.20 9.66 10.25
C ALA A 324 2.23 9.86 9.13
N ALA A 325 1.84 9.53 7.89
CA ALA A 325 2.67 9.71 6.71
C ALA A 325 2.76 11.17 6.22
N ALA A 326 2.00 12.09 6.85
CA ALA A 326 2.04 13.53 6.60
C ALA A 326 2.77 14.27 7.74
N PRO A 327 3.41 15.42 7.48
CA PRO A 327 3.99 16.26 8.54
C PRO A 327 2.87 16.84 9.41
N ILE A 328 2.87 16.50 10.69
CA ILE A 328 1.89 16.98 11.68
C ILE A 328 2.64 17.71 12.79
N PHE A 329 2.13 18.89 13.14
CA PHE A 329 2.54 19.62 14.32
C PHE A 329 1.32 20.14 15.07
N ALA A 330 1.49 20.37 16.37
CA ALA A 330 0.49 20.97 17.25
C ALA A 330 1.12 22.13 18.02
N VAL A 331 0.30 23.13 18.36
CA VAL A 331 0.70 24.30 19.15
C VAL A 331 -0.24 24.48 20.33
N ASP A 332 0.27 25.02 21.42
CA ASP A 332 -0.54 25.40 22.58
C ASP A 332 -1.18 26.79 22.42
N GLY A 333 -1.98 27.21 23.40
CA GLY A 333 -2.66 28.51 23.40
C GLY A 333 -1.73 29.72 23.44
N SER A 334 -0.42 29.54 23.63
CA SER A 334 0.60 30.58 23.52
C SER A 334 1.31 30.59 22.16
N GLY A 335 0.97 29.66 21.26
CA GLY A 335 1.60 29.51 19.94
C GLY A 335 2.92 28.75 19.97
N CYS A 336 3.25 28.12 21.10
CA CYS A 336 4.44 27.27 21.24
C CYS A 336 4.13 25.86 20.76
N VAL A 337 5.06 25.24 20.05
CA VAL A 337 4.91 23.88 19.54
C VAL A 337 4.85 22.87 20.69
N ASN A 338 3.80 22.06 20.73
CA ASN A 338 3.59 21.01 21.74
C ASN A 338 3.40 19.60 21.14
N GLY A 339 3.40 19.47 19.82
CA GLY A 339 3.44 18.20 19.10
C GLY A 339 4.23 18.35 17.81
N TRP A 340 5.09 17.39 17.51
CA TRP A 340 5.96 17.38 16.34
C TRP A 340 6.22 15.94 15.92
N ASN A 341 5.82 15.53 14.72
CA ASN A 341 5.99 14.14 14.29
C ASN A 341 7.26 13.90 13.47
N SER A 342 7.54 12.61 13.23
CA SER A 342 8.72 12.15 12.47
C SER A 342 8.79 12.75 11.06
N LYS A 343 7.64 12.88 10.37
CA LYS A 343 7.57 13.48 9.04
C LYS A 343 7.77 15.00 9.02
N ALA A 344 7.33 15.71 10.04
CA ALA A 344 7.64 17.13 10.22
C ALA A 344 9.14 17.33 10.45
N ALA A 345 9.77 16.48 11.26
CA ALA A 345 11.21 16.51 11.50
C ALA A 345 12.04 16.20 10.24
N GLU A 346 11.60 15.25 9.42
CA GLU A 346 12.22 14.92 8.13
C GLU A 346 12.14 16.11 7.14
N LEU A 347 10.99 16.79 7.09
CA LEU A 347 10.75 17.88 6.14
C LEU A 347 11.44 19.19 6.52
N THR A 348 11.51 19.53 7.82
CA THR A 348 12.14 20.77 8.29
C THR A 348 13.60 20.61 8.68
N GLY A 349 14.06 19.37 8.92
CA GLY A 349 15.38 19.07 9.47
C GLY A 349 15.54 19.36 10.97
N LEU A 350 14.46 19.73 11.67
CA LEU A 350 14.47 19.99 13.12
C LEU A 350 13.99 18.76 13.89
N SER A 351 14.77 18.32 14.88
CA SER A 351 14.36 17.21 15.73
C SER A 351 13.19 17.60 16.65
N VAL A 352 12.46 16.61 17.17
CA VAL A 352 11.34 16.84 18.10
C VAL A 352 11.81 17.63 19.33
N GLU A 353 12.98 17.30 19.87
CA GLU A 353 13.55 17.99 21.04
C GLU A 353 13.93 19.45 20.76
N GLN A 354 14.21 19.79 19.50
CA GLN A 354 14.53 21.14 19.07
C GLN A 354 13.28 21.96 18.76
N ALA A 355 12.20 21.32 18.32
CA ALA A 355 10.96 21.98 17.93
C ALA A 355 10.02 22.21 19.12
N ILE A 356 9.94 21.26 20.07
CA ILE A 356 9.01 21.35 21.20
C ILE A 356 9.36 22.53 22.11
N GLY A 357 8.34 23.33 22.45
CA GLY A 357 8.45 24.51 23.31
C GLY A 357 8.92 25.79 22.58
N VAL A 358 9.25 25.70 21.29
CA VAL A 358 9.63 26.85 20.48
C VAL A 358 8.38 27.52 19.88
N PRO A 359 8.29 28.86 19.83
CA PRO A 359 7.21 29.54 19.13
C PRO A 359 7.21 29.17 17.64
N LEU A 360 6.06 28.76 17.10
CA LEU A 360 5.97 28.32 15.69
C LEU A 360 6.45 29.41 14.71
N VAL A 361 6.24 30.68 15.06
CA VAL A 361 6.68 31.84 14.26
C VAL A 361 8.19 31.94 14.08
N ASP A 362 8.97 31.32 14.96
CA ASP A 362 10.44 31.32 14.91
C ASP A 362 11.00 30.15 14.08
N ILE A 363 10.13 29.19 13.71
CA ILE A 363 10.48 27.99 12.93
C ILE A 363 10.12 28.15 11.44
N VAL A 364 9.19 29.05 11.14
CA VAL A 364 8.71 29.31 9.77
C VAL A 364 9.55 30.37 9.07
N ASP A 365 9.55 30.34 7.74
CA ASP A 365 10.24 31.35 6.94
C ASP A 365 9.68 32.75 7.19
N GLY A 366 10.56 33.76 7.14
CA GLY A 366 10.24 35.15 7.46
C GLY A 366 9.07 35.71 6.65
N ASP A 367 8.93 35.30 5.39
CA ASP A 367 7.85 35.74 4.50
C ASP A 367 6.48 35.14 4.89
N SER A 368 6.46 34.11 5.74
CA SER A 368 5.26 33.37 6.17
C SER A 368 4.74 33.75 7.57
N ILE A 369 5.48 34.58 8.32
CA ILE A 369 5.18 34.89 9.73
C ILE A 369 3.79 35.53 9.89
N ASP A 370 3.43 36.48 9.04
CA ASP A 370 2.15 37.20 9.15
C ASP A 370 0.95 36.30 8.84
N VAL A 371 1.13 35.36 7.89
CA VAL A 371 0.14 34.33 7.57
C VAL A 371 -0.05 33.41 8.77
N VAL A 372 1.03 32.89 9.34
CA VAL A 372 0.98 31.98 10.50
C VAL A 372 0.32 32.65 11.70
N LYS A 373 0.64 33.91 12.00
CA LYS A 373 -0.03 34.68 13.07
C LYS A 373 -1.53 34.80 12.85
N SER A 374 -1.96 35.07 11.61
CA SER A 374 -3.38 35.16 11.26
C SER A 374 -4.09 33.81 11.45
N VAL A 375 -3.45 32.71 11.06
CA VAL A 375 -3.99 31.35 11.23
C VAL A 375 -4.12 30.97 12.70
N LEU A 376 -3.11 31.26 13.53
CA LEU A 376 -3.17 30.97 14.96
C LEU A 376 -4.29 31.76 15.66
N LEU A 377 -4.49 33.02 15.27
CA LEU A 377 -5.57 33.86 15.78
C LEU A 377 -6.96 33.29 15.44
N LEU A 378 -7.15 32.84 14.21
CA LEU A 378 -8.42 32.26 13.74
C LEU A 378 -8.67 30.87 14.36
N ALA A 379 -7.63 30.03 14.46
CA ALA A 379 -7.72 28.72 15.14
C ALA A 379 -8.07 28.86 16.63
N SER A 380 -7.55 29.90 17.31
CA SER A 380 -7.93 30.21 18.70
C SER A 380 -9.41 30.61 18.85
N GLY A 381 -10.06 31.02 17.75
CA GLY A 381 -11.49 31.30 17.68
C GLY A 381 -12.38 30.07 17.47
N GLY A 382 -11.80 28.88 17.26
CA GLY A 382 -12.52 27.62 17.05
C GLY A 382 -12.83 27.26 15.59
N ASP A 383 -12.30 28.03 14.63
CA ASP A 383 -12.50 27.76 13.21
C ASP A 383 -11.48 26.75 12.66
N SER A 384 -11.97 25.72 11.96
CA SER A 384 -11.11 24.79 11.21
C SER A 384 -10.70 25.40 9.87
N ILE A 385 -9.40 25.49 9.60
CA ILE A 385 -8.88 26.14 8.38
C ILE A 385 -8.02 25.15 7.60
N ASN A 386 -8.37 24.91 6.34
CA ASN A 386 -7.59 24.09 5.41
C ASN A 386 -6.67 24.98 4.57
N PHE A 387 -5.37 24.77 4.65
CA PHE A 387 -4.40 25.33 3.70
C PHE A 387 -3.73 24.21 2.91
N GLY A 388 -3.78 24.31 1.59
CA GLY A 388 -2.90 23.52 0.72
C GLY A 388 -1.55 24.21 0.64
N LEU A 389 -0.49 23.54 1.08
CA LEU A 389 0.88 23.96 0.81
C LEU A 389 1.12 23.82 -0.70
N CYS A 390 1.18 24.94 -1.43
CA CYS A 390 1.78 24.94 -2.77
C CYS A 390 3.28 24.68 -2.60
N SER A 391 3.74 23.56 -3.16
CA SER A 391 5.15 23.20 -3.22
C SER A 391 5.97 24.31 -3.89
N ILE A 392 7.05 24.74 -3.23
CA ILE A 392 8.17 25.45 -3.86
C ILE A 392 9.06 24.41 -4.56
#